data_AF-A0A5M8QRB7-F1
#
_entry.id   AF-A0A5M8QRB7-F1
#
_cell.length_a   1.000
_cell.length_b   1.000
_cell.length_c   1.000
_cell.angle_alpha   90.00
_cell.angle_beta   90.00
_cell.angle_gamma   90.00
#
_symmetry.space_group_name_H-M   'P 1'
#
loop_
_entity.id
_entity.type
_entity.pdbx_description
1 polymer ?
#
loop_
_entity_poly.entity_id
_entity_poly.type
_entity_poly.pdbx_seq_one_letter_code
_entity_poly.pdbx_strand_id
1 'polypeptide(L)'
;MPLRFLVSLLLGFCLSTLVAPAQKKASPLAGKVICLDAGHGGTAQTDHYRVGPTGEREEWINLRVALHLQKLLEEKGATVLMTRTADDNISFDDRVKLAVQNKAQVFLSIHHNATADSSANFPIIYYHGYASENVASVTLAKKVAQALVKHLYQAKVPVTIASDHTIFPTAGAKVLRDTYGIPAVIAEASFFTNAPEEARLKDPAYNHQEALALVAALEAFFGKEPQKILPKNSLHTLPPFKAAVEAERMGATAKRWKQDYQQGLALMKSKDAASQQQAYELFSRSVRSFPDSYLAAACHRHRATLLKRLGKPAEAKQEALRAKEFYVELR
;
A
#
# COMPACT_ATOMS: atom_id res chain seq x y z
N MET A 1 -8.78 97.24 0.39
CA MET A 1 -9.58 96.24 1.14
C MET A 1 -9.03 94.87 0.82
N PRO A 2 -8.71 94.02 1.81
CA PRO A 2 -7.69 92.98 1.67
C PRO A 2 -8.24 91.68 1.06
N LEU A 3 -7.47 91.07 0.15
CA LEU A 3 -7.71 89.76 -0.42
C LEU A 3 -7.02 88.71 0.46
N ARG A 4 -7.81 87.92 1.20
CA ARG A 4 -7.34 86.82 2.05
C ARG A 4 -6.99 85.60 1.17
N PHE A 5 -5.72 85.21 1.12
CA PHE A 5 -5.32 83.90 0.62
C PHE A 5 -5.43 82.87 1.75
N LEU A 6 -6.34 81.91 1.60
CA LEU A 6 -6.49 80.75 2.48
C LEU A 6 -5.61 79.62 1.92
N VAL A 7 -4.50 79.31 2.58
CA VAL A 7 -3.67 78.14 2.25
C VAL A 7 -4.22 76.95 3.03
N SER A 8 -4.96 76.08 2.35
CA SER A 8 -5.42 74.80 2.92
C SER A 8 -4.27 73.78 2.86
N LEU A 9 -3.67 73.47 4.02
CA LEU A 9 -2.71 72.38 4.17
C LEU A 9 -3.49 71.04 4.18
N LEU A 10 -3.52 70.34 3.04
CA LEU A 10 -4.02 68.97 2.97
C LEU A 10 -2.97 68.02 3.55
N LEU A 11 -3.15 67.61 4.81
CA LEU A 11 -2.39 66.51 5.42
C LEU A 11 -2.85 65.19 4.77
N GLY A 12 -2.11 64.73 3.76
CA GLY A 12 -2.26 63.40 3.20
C GLY A 12 -1.80 62.35 4.20
N PHE A 13 -2.72 61.76 4.94
CA PHE A 13 -2.44 60.60 5.80
C PHE A 13 -2.31 59.36 4.89
N CYS A 14 -1.10 59.08 4.43
CA CYS A 14 -0.80 57.80 3.77
C CYS A 14 -0.88 56.68 4.82
N LEU A 15 -2.04 56.03 4.91
CA LEU A 15 -2.19 54.74 5.56
C LEU A 15 -1.42 53.70 4.73
N SER A 16 -0.14 53.48 5.04
CA SER A 16 0.57 52.30 4.59
C SER A 16 0.02 51.09 5.33
N THR A 17 -0.89 50.36 4.70
CA THR A 17 -1.27 49.04 5.18
C THR A 17 -0.04 48.14 5.07
N LEU A 18 0.62 47.90 6.20
CA LEU A 18 1.60 46.83 6.35
C LEU A 18 0.85 45.50 6.13
N VAL A 19 0.80 45.04 4.88
CA VAL A 19 0.42 43.66 4.56
C VAL A 19 1.57 42.80 5.08
N ALA A 20 1.44 42.31 6.31
CA ALA A 20 2.34 41.29 6.82
C ALA A 20 2.34 40.12 5.81
N PRO A 21 3.50 39.67 5.30
CA PRO A 21 3.54 38.56 4.37
C PRO A 21 2.87 37.36 5.03
N ALA A 22 1.85 36.81 4.37
CA ALA A 22 1.15 35.62 4.84
C ALA A 22 2.20 34.53 5.10
N GLN A 23 2.38 34.15 6.38
CA GLN A 23 3.35 33.16 6.78
C GLN A 23 3.00 31.85 6.07
N LYS A 24 3.81 31.46 5.08
CA LYS A 24 3.61 30.23 4.31
C LYS A 24 3.55 29.07 5.31
N LYS A 25 2.39 28.44 5.45
CA LYS A 25 2.23 27.28 6.35
C LYS A 25 3.22 26.21 5.91
N ALA A 26 4.13 25.84 6.81
CA ALA A 26 5.13 24.81 6.53
C ALA A 26 4.45 23.49 6.12
N SER A 27 5.04 22.76 5.17
CA SER A 27 4.52 21.45 4.77
C SER A 27 4.44 20.52 5.99
N PRO A 28 3.41 19.65 6.11
CA PRO A 28 3.38 18.59 7.12
C PRO A 28 4.61 17.66 7.10
N LEU A 29 5.36 17.65 6.00
CA LEU A 29 6.57 16.86 5.80
C LEU A 29 7.85 17.55 6.28
N ALA A 30 7.81 18.86 6.56
CA ALA A 30 8.98 19.60 6.98
C ALA A 30 9.56 19.01 8.29
N GLY A 31 10.85 18.67 8.26
CA GLY A 31 11.57 18.06 9.38
C GLY A 31 11.23 16.59 9.64
N LYS A 32 10.44 15.93 8.78
CA LYS A 32 10.16 14.49 8.93
C LYS A 32 11.30 13.67 8.38
N VAL A 33 11.63 12.56 9.05
CA VAL A 33 12.57 11.55 8.54
C VAL A 33 11.78 10.41 7.92
N ILE A 34 11.94 10.19 6.62
CA ILE A 34 11.17 9.20 5.85
C ILE A 34 12.15 8.24 5.20
N CYS A 35 12.01 6.95 5.47
CA CYS A 35 12.79 5.91 4.79
C CYS A 35 12.02 5.41 3.57
N LEU A 36 12.62 5.53 2.41
CA LEU A 36 12.11 4.99 1.15
C LEU A 36 12.90 3.74 0.78
N ASP A 37 12.16 2.64 0.63
CA ASP A 37 12.69 1.38 0.17
C ASP A 37 12.31 1.14 -1.29
N ALA A 38 13.27 1.25 -2.21
CA ALA A 38 13.05 0.85 -3.59
C ALA A 38 13.21 -0.68 -3.65
N GLY A 39 12.10 -1.40 -3.73
CA GLY A 39 12.08 -2.86 -3.68
C GLY A 39 13.05 -3.50 -4.69
N HIS A 40 13.64 -4.64 -4.33
CA HIS A 40 14.60 -5.39 -5.16
C HIS A 40 15.88 -4.61 -5.49
N GLY A 41 16.52 -4.91 -6.62
CA GLY A 41 17.73 -4.24 -7.12
C GLY A 41 18.87 -5.22 -7.40
N GLY A 42 19.60 -5.00 -8.49
CA GLY A 42 20.79 -5.78 -8.85
C GLY A 42 20.51 -7.27 -9.09
N THR A 43 19.28 -7.61 -9.46
CA THR A 43 18.79 -9.00 -9.56
C THR A 43 18.63 -9.51 -10.99
N ALA A 44 18.99 -8.71 -12.00
CA ALA A 44 18.83 -9.05 -13.42
C ALA A 44 19.45 -10.39 -13.85
N GLN A 45 20.54 -10.82 -13.21
CA GLN A 45 21.22 -12.09 -13.53
C GLN A 45 20.62 -13.31 -12.82
N THR A 46 19.84 -13.12 -11.74
CA THR A 46 19.38 -14.20 -10.85
C THR A 46 17.86 -14.34 -10.79
N ASP A 47 17.12 -13.30 -11.17
CA ASP A 47 15.67 -13.27 -11.13
C ASP A 47 15.08 -13.04 -12.53
N HIS A 48 14.35 -14.03 -13.02
CA HIS A 48 13.66 -13.98 -14.31
C HIS A 48 12.13 -13.94 -14.16
N TYR A 49 11.62 -13.87 -12.93
CA TYR A 49 10.19 -13.88 -12.64
C TYR A 49 9.60 -12.46 -12.52
N ARG A 50 10.40 -11.47 -12.13
CA ARG A 50 9.98 -10.06 -11.97
C ARG A 50 10.18 -9.22 -13.24
N VAL A 51 9.78 -9.80 -14.37
CA VAL A 51 9.96 -9.22 -15.71
C VAL A 51 8.60 -9.13 -16.40
N GLY A 52 8.25 -7.94 -16.87
CA GLY A 52 7.06 -7.68 -17.67
C GLY A 52 7.16 -8.20 -19.11
N PRO A 53 6.05 -8.19 -19.86
CA PRO A 53 5.97 -8.82 -21.18
C PRO A 53 6.90 -8.22 -22.23
N THR A 54 7.42 -7.01 -22.03
CA THR A 54 8.38 -6.36 -22.95
C THR A 54 9.78 -6.22 -22.37
N GLY A 55 10.05 -6.89 -21.24
CA GLY A 55 11.37 -6.92 -20.60
C GLY A 55 11.58 -5.89 -19.49
N GLU A 56 10.55 -5.10 -19.13
CA GLU A 56 10.67 -4.15 -18.02
C GLU A 56 10.77 -4.90 -16.70
N ARG A 57 11.72 -4.51 -15.83
CA ARG A 57 11.93 -5.18 -14.54
C ARG A 57 11.34 -4.38 -13.39
N GLU A 58 10.77 -5.08 -12.42
CA GLU A 58 10.16 -4.45 -11.24
C GLU A 58 11.15 -3.54 -10.49
N GLU A 59 12.38 -4.01 -10.31
CA GLU A 59 13.47 -3.27 -9.66
C GLU A 59 13.78 -1.91 -10.29
N TRP A 60 13.60 -1.77 -11.62
CA TRP A 60 13.81 -0.52 -12.34
C TRP A 60 12.66 0.44 -12.16
N ILE A 61 11.42 -0.07 -12.23
CA ILE A 61 10.20 0.73 -12.02
C ILE A 61 10.22 1.30 -10.59
N ASN A 62 10.48 0.44 -9.60
CA ASN A 62 10.54 0.81 -8.18
C ASN A 62 11.58 1.92 -7.93
N LEU A 63 12.76 1.80 -8.57
CA LEU A 63 13.82 2.81 -8.45
C LEU A 63 13.41 4.15 -9.05
N ARG A 64 12.83 4.17 -10.26
CA ARG A 64 12.41 5.41 -10.92
C ARG A 64 11.40 6.19 -10.07
N VAL A 65 10.38 5.51 -9.55
CA VAL A 65 9.39 6.13 -8.65
C VAL A 65 10.04 6.64 -7.37
N ALA A 66 10.90 5.84 -6.74
CA ALA A 66 11.56 6.21 -5.48
C ALA A 66 12.45 7.45 -5.63
N LEU A 67 13.17 7.59 -6.74
CA LEU A 67 14.01 8.76 -7.03
C LEU A 67 13.17 10.03 -7.26
N HIS A 68 12.04 9.92 -7.99
CA HIS A 68 11.09 11.03 -8.11
C HIS A 68 10.50 11.43 -6.75
N LEU A 69 10.12 10.45 -5.94
CA LEU A 69 9.56 10.68 -4.62
C LEU A 69 10.57 11.35 -3.69
N GLN A 70 11.83 10.89 -3.68
CA GLN A 70 12.90 11.49 -2.90
C GLN A 70 12.98 13.00 -3.13
N LYS A 71 13.13 13.41 -4.39
CA LYS A 71 13.24 14.82 -4.76
C LYS A 71 12.04 15.64 -4.26
N LEU A 72 10.83 15.13 -4.48
CA LEU A 72 9.61 15.82 -4.07
C LEU A 72 9.45 15.95 -2.55
N LEU A 73 9.89 14.95 -1.78
CA LEU A 73 9.86 14.99 -0.32
C LEU A 73 10.92 15.94 0.24
N GLU A 74 12.12 15.94 -0.32
CA GLU A 74 13.22 16.85 0.05
C GLU A 74 12.84 18.32 -0.25
N GLU A 75 12.20 18.59 -1.39
CA GLU A 75 11.64 19.93 -1.72
C GLU A 75 10.58 20.39 -0.71
N LYS A 76 9.92 19.47 -0.03
CA LYS A 76 8.95 19.73 1.05
C LYS A 76 9.58 19.77 2.44
N GLY A 77 10.91 19.68 2.52
CA GLY A 77 11.70 19.81 3.74
C GLY A 77 11.81 18.53 4.57
N ALA A 78 11.49 17.36 4.02
CA ALA A 78 11.74 16.08 4.67
C ALA A 78 13.22 15.67 4.52
N THR A 79 13.74 14.93 5.49
CA THR A 79 14.97 14.15 5.35
C THR A 79 14.60 12.78 4.80
N VAL A 80 15.11 12.43 3.62
CA VAL A 80 14.81 11.17 2.96
C VAL A 80 15.99 10.20 3.09
N LEU A 81 15.71 9.00 3.58
CA LEU A 81 16.68 7.90 3.64
C LEU A 81 16.36 6.93 2.51
N MET A 82 17.23 6.85 1.50
CA MET A 82 17.08 5.91 0.40
C MET A 82 17.83 4.61 0.72
N THR A 83 17.14 3.47 0.66
CA THR A 83 17.81 2.16 0.77
C THR A 83 18.78 1.92 -0.39
N ARG A 84 18.46 2.40 -1.59
CA ARG A 84 19.32 2.42 -2.77
C ARG A 84 18.94 3.59 -3.68
N THR A 85 19.92 4.08 -4.43
CA THR A 85 19.75 5.13 -5.47
C THR A 85 20.19 4.66 -6.85
N ALA A 86 20.70 3.43 -6.96
CA ALA A 86 21.02 2.73 -8.19
C ALA A 86 20.43 1.31 -8.17
N ASP A 87 20.67 0.54 -9.24
CA ASP A 87 20.21 -0.84 -9.38
C ASP A 87 21.11 -1.82 -8.61
N ASP A 88 21.18 -1.62 -7.29
CA ASP A 88 22.03 -2.39 -6.38
C ASP A 88 21.22 -3.38 -5.54
N ASN A 89 21.81 -4.55 -5.31
CA ASN A 89 21.23 -5.55 -4.41
C ASN A 89 21.55 -5.21 -2.95
N ILE A 90 20.61 -4.55 -2.28
CA ILE A 90 20.71 -4.24 -0.85
C ILE A 90 20.01 -5.32 -0.02
N SER A 91 20.70 -5.83 1.00
CA SER A 91 20.16 -6.86 1.89
C SER A 91 18.94 -6.36 2.66
N PHE A 92 18.02 -7.26 3.03
CA PHE A 92 16.86 -6.87 3.85
C PHE A 92 17.29 -6.30 5.22
N ASP A 93 18.37 -6.80 5.81
CA ASP A 93 18.87 -6.30 7.10
C ASP A 93 19.39 -4.88 6.99
N ASP A 94 20.10 -4.52 5.91
CA ASP A 94 20.59 -3.16 5.71
C ASP A 94 19.46 -2.17 5.46
N ARG A 95 18.42 -2.59 4.70
CA ARG A 95 17.20 -1.78 4.49
C ARG A 95 16.52 -1.44 5.83
N VAL A 96 16.35 -2.44 6.69
CA VAL A 96 15.76 -2.28 8.03
C VAL A 96 16.64 -1.43 8.93
N LYS A 97 17.95 -1.72 8.95
CA LYS A 97 18.94 -1.02 9.77
C LYS A 97 18.96 0.47 9.45
N LEU A 98 18.91 0.84 8.16
CA LEU A 98 18.85 2.23 7.73
C LEU A 98 17.68 2.96 8.38
N ALA A 99 16.47 2.39 8.34
CA ALA A 99 15.27 2.99 8.91
C ALA A 99 15.33 3.11 10.44
N VAL A 100 15.70 2.02 11.12
CA VAL A 100 15.70 1.94 12.58
C VAL A 100 16.78 2.84 13.19
N GLN A 101 18.02 2.78 12.69
CA GLN A 101 19.14 3.53 13.26
C GLN A 101 18.98 5.04 13.09
N ASN A 102 18.36 5.47 11.98
CA ASN A 102 18.12 6.88 11.70
C ASN A 102 16.74 7.37 12.20
N LYS A 103 16.03 6.57 13.00
CA LYS A 103 14.75 6.93 13.63
C LYS A 103 13.71 7.43 12.61
N ALA A 104 13.61 6.72 11.48
CA ALA A 104 12.59 7.02 10.48
C ALA A 104 11.19 7.02 11.10
N GLN A 105 10.38 8.01 10.73
CA GLN A 105 9.00 8.16 11.20
C GLN A 105 8.00 7.43 10.32
N VAL A 106 8.40 7.08 9.10
CA VAL A 106 7.71 6.20 8.16
C VAL A 106 8.74 5.37 7.42
N PHE A 107 8.40 4.10 7.19
CA PHE A 107 9.06 3.23 6.21
C PHE A 107 8.10 2.94 5.05
N LEU A 108 8.40 3.43 3.85
CA LEU A 108 7.59 3.21 2.66
C LEU A 108 8.39 2.42 1.64
N SER A 109 8.02 1.16 1.45
CA SER A 109 8.59 0.29 0.43
C SER A 109 7.75 0.34 -0.84
N ILE A 110 8.39 0.63 -1.96
CA ILE A 110 7.78 0.88 -3.27
C ILE A 110 7.99 -0.36 -4.12
N HIS A 111 6.89 -0.94 -4.58
CA HIS A 111 6.84 -2.16 -5.35
C HIS A 111 5.81 -2.09 -6.48
N HIS A 112 5.91 -3.01 -7.43
CA HIS A 112 4.95 -3.20 -8.50
C HIS A 112 4.66 -4.70 -8.65
N ASN A 113 3.40 -5.06 -8.85
CA ASN A 113 2.98 -6.43 -8.64
C ASN A 113 2.97 -7.26 -9.93
N ALA A 114 2.85 -8.57 -9.75
CA ALA A 114 2.66 -9.55 -10.81
C ALA A 114 1.61 -10.58 -10.43
N THR A 115 0.89 -11.07 -11.43
CA THR A 115 0.00 -12.22 -11.27
C THR A 115 -0.17 -12.97 -12.59
N ALA A 116 -0.57 -14.25 -12.51
CA ALA A 116 -0.91 -15.04 -13.69
C ALA A 116 -2.06 -14.45 -14.52
N ASP A 117 -2.96 -13.68 -13.89
CA ASP A 117 -4.05 -12.98 -14.55
C ASP A 117 -3.56 -11.64 -15.11
N SER A 118 -3.05 -11.63 -16.34
CA SER A 118 -2.52 -10.43 -17.01
C SER A 118 -3.54 -9.31 -17.23
N SER A 119 -4.83 -9.54 -16.94
CA SER A 119 -5.87 -8.50 -16.94
C SER A 119 -5.96 -7.74 -15.62
N ALA A 120 -5.37 -8.26 -14.53
CA ALA A 120 -5.43 -7.64 -13.22
C ALA A 120 -4.63 -6.33 -13.20
N ASN A 121 -5.22 -5.29 -12.63
CA ASN A 121 -4.52 -4.08 -12.25
C ASN A 121 -5.29 -3.33 -11.15
N PHE A 122 -4.68 -3.15 -9.98
CA PHE A 122 -5.22 -2.40 -8.85
C PHE A 122 -4.14 -2.21 -7.77
N PRO A 123 -4.27 -1.20 -6.88
CA PRO A 123 -3.33 -1.05 -5.77
C PRO A 123 -3.49 -2.15 -4.71
N ILE A 124 -2.36 -2.65 -4.21
CA ILE A 124 -2.29 -3.53 -3.04
C ILE A 124 -1.31 -2.92 -2.03
N ILE A 125 -1.79 -2.62 -0.82
CA ILE A 125 -0.95 -2.06 0.24
C ILE A 125 -0.83 -3.03 1.40
N TYR A 126 0.39 -3.43 1.72
CA TYR A 126 0.66 -4.34 2.83
C TYR A 126 1.07 -3.60 4.10
N TYR A 127 0.60 -4.10 5.24
CA TYR A 127 1.11 -3.76 6.58
C TYR A 127 1.52 -5.05 7.33
N HIS A 128 2.33 -4.93 8.38
CA HIS A 128 2.70 -6.10 9.18
C HIS A 128 1.69 -6.41 10.29
N GLY A 129 1.36 -7.70 10.44
CA GLY A 129 0.65 -8.24 11.60
C GLY A 129 -0.87 -8.02 11.56
N TYR A 130 -1.47 -7.78 12.72
CA TYR A 130 -2.92 -7.58 12.87
C TYR A 130 -3.31 -6.11 12.73
N ALA A 131 -4.39 -5.83 11.99
CA ALA A 131 -4.86 -4.46 11.77
C ALA A 131 -5.14 -3.70 13.07
N SER A 132 -5.69 -4.38 14.07
CA SER A 132 -5.97 -3.81 15.40
C SER A 132 -4.72 -3.51 16.24
N GLU A 133 -3.60 -4.18 15.97
CA GLU A 133 -2.32 -3.93 16.66
C GLU A 133 -1.51 -2.81 15.98
N ASN A 134 -1.61 -2.69 14.66
CA ASN A 134 -0.79 -1.78 13.86
C ASN A 134 -1.61 -0.67 13.19
N VAL A 135 -2.39 0.07 13.99
CA VAL A 135 -3.32 1.12 13.51
C VAL A 135 -2.59 2.21 12.73
N ALA A 136 -1.34 2.52 13.09
CA ALA A 136 -0.52 3.49 12.35
C ALA A 136 -0.22 3.05 10.91
N SER A 137 0.25 1.82 10.72
CA SER A 137 0.53 1.32 9.38
C SER A 137 -0.74 1.11 8.57
N VAL A 138 -1.85 0.69 9.21
CA VAL A 138 -3.16 0.63 8.55
C VAL A 138 -3.64 2.01 8.10
N THR A 139 -3.43 3.04 8.92
CA THR A 139 -3.78 4.42 8.57
C THR A 139 -2.94 4.92 7.39
N LEU A 140 -1.61 4.69 7.43
CA LEU A 140 -0.72 4.97 6.31
C LEU A 140 -1.17 4.23 5.04
N ALA A 141 -1.47 2.94 5.14
CA ALA A 141 -1.92 2.11 4.03
C ALA A 141 -3.20 2.65 3.38
N LYS A 142 -4.19 3.09 4.19
CA LYS A 142 -5.38 3.76 3.69
C LYS A 142 -5.06 5.05 2.94
N LYS A 143 -4.10 5.85 3.41
CA LYS A 143 -3.69 7.10 2.74
C LYS A 143 -2.99 6.84 1.41
N VAL A 144 -2.08 5.87 1.39
CA VAL A 144 -1.41 5.44 0.16
C VAL A 144 -2.42 4.93 -0.86
N ALA A 145 -3.29 4.00 -0.46
CA ALA A 145 -4.35 3.48 -1.33
C ALA A 145 -5.28 4.57 -1.89
N GLN A 146 -5.77 5.48 -1.03
CA GLN A 146 -6.62 6.61 -1.44
C GLN A 146 -5.93 7.50 -2.47
N ALA A 147 -4.65 7.80 -2.25
CA ALA A 147 -3.89 8.67 -3.13
C ALA A 147 -3.59 8.00 -4.48
N LEU A 148 -3.16 6.73 -4.48
CA LEU A 148 -2.87 5.99 -5.72
C LEU A 148 -4.11 5.89 -6.60
N VAL A 149 -5.27 5.49 -6.03
CA VAL A 149 -6.53 5.46 -6.80
C VAL A 149 -6.86 6.82 -7.39
N LYS A 150 -6.76 7.88 -6.58
CA LYS A 150 -7.11 9.23 -7.03
C LYS A 150 -6.23 9.75 -8.17
N HIS A 151 -4.93 9.46 -8.14
CA HIS A 151 -3.97 10.07 -9.08
C HIS A 151 -3.69 9.19 -10.31
N LEU A 152 -3.76 7.86 -10.17
CA LEU A 152 -3.32 6.94 -11.22
C LEU A 152 -4.47 6.27 -11.96
N TYR A 153 -5.66 6.23 -11.37
CA TYR A 153 -6.80 5.50 -11.91
C TYR A 153 -7.96 6.45 -12.25
N GLN A 154 -8.28 6.53 -13.54
CA GLN A 154 -9.40 7.37 -14.03
C GLN A 154 -10.77 6.77 -13.67
N ALA A 155 -10.86 5.44 -13.69
CA ALA A 155 -12.05 4.69 -13.33
C ALA A 155 -11.94 4.12 -11.92
N LYS A 156 -13.09 3.83 -11.31
CA LYS A 156 -13.13 3.14 -10.02
C LYS A 156 -12.54 1.73 -10.17
N VAL A 157 -11.42 1.49 -9.52
CA VAL A 157 -10.79 0.18 -9.39
C VAL A 157 -11.00 -0.39 -7.99
N PRO A 158 -10.96 -1.72 -7.82
CA PRO A 158 -10.82 -2.29 -6.49
C PRO A 158 -9.49 -1.89 -5.85
N VAL A 159 -9.36 -2.12 -4.55
CA VAL A 159 -8.14 -1.90 -3.77
C VAL A 159 -8.05 -3.00 -2.73
N THR A 160 -6.84 -3.48 -2.47
CA THR A 160 -6.57 -4.34 -1.31
C THR A 160 -5.69 -3.58 -0.31
N ILE A 161 -6.11 -3.58 0.95
CA ILE A 161 -5.22 -3.28 2.08
C ILE A 161 -5.15 -4.54 2.92
N ALA A 162 -3.97 -5.18 2.97
CA ALA A 162 -3.83 -6.50 3.55
C ALA A 162 -2.66 -6.59 4.52
N SER A 163 -2.75 -7.51 5.47
CA SER A 163 -1.60 -7.96 6.24
C SER A 163 -0.63 -8.70 5.31
N ASP A 164 0.67 -8.54 5.53
CA ASP A 164 1.71 -9.31 4.87
C ASP A 164 1.65 -10.81 5.21
N HIS A 165 0.94 -11.20 6.27
CA HIS A 165 0.61 -12.59 6.58
C HIS A 165 -0.34 -13.24 5.57
N THR A 166 -0.91 -12.48 4.62
CA THR A 166 -1.70 -13.06 3.52
C THR A 166 -0.82 -13.74 2.48
N ILE A 167 0.40 -13.22 2.25
CA ILE A 167 1.37 -13.74 1.28
C ILE A 167 2.56 -14.45 1.95
N PHE A 168 2.93 -14.06 3.16
CA PHE A 168 3.98 -14.69 3.98
C PHE A 168 3.40 -15.17 5.32
N PRO A 169 2.62 -16.26 5.32
CA PRO A 169 1.70 -16.59 6.40
C PRO A 169 2.35 -17.02 7.72
N THR A 170 3.65 -17.30 7.73
CA THR A 170 4.38 -17.67 8.95
C THR A 170 5.02 -16.47 9.63
N ALA A 171 5.63 -15.56 8.87
CA ALA A 171 6.50 -14.54 9.44
C ALA A 171 6.24 -13.12 8.93
N GLY A 172 5.44 -12.94 7.88
CA GLY A 172 5.32 -11.64 7.20
C GLY A 172 6.54 -11.28 6.36
N ALA A 173 6.44 -10.15 5.66
CA ALA A 173 7.52 -9.60 4.87
C ALA A 173 8.62 -9.08 5.80
N LYS A 174 9.88 -9.47 5.55
CA LYS A 174 11.00 -9.17 6.46
C LYS A 174 11.14 -7.67 6.74
N VAL A 175 11.06 -6.82 5.72
CA VAL A 175 11.18 -5.36 5.87
C VAL A 175 10.07 -4.77 6.74
N LEU A 176 8.83 -5.27 6.65
CA LEU A 176 7.73 -4.78 7.49
C LEU A 176 7.78 -5.38 8.90
N ARG A 177 8.14 -6.66 9.01
CA ARG A 177 8.31 -7.33 10.30
C ARG A 177 9.41 -6.66 11.12
N ASP A 178 10.57 -6.42 10.53
CA ASP A 178 11.75 -6.02 11.30
C ASP A 178 11.84 -4.49 11.49
N THR A 179 11.02 -3.69 10.78
CA THR A 179 10.79 -2.26 11.06
C THR A 179 9.62 -1.99 12.02
N TYR A 180 9.00 -3.04 12.57
CA TYR A 180 7.82 -2.90 13.42
C TYR A 180 8.07 -2.01 14.64
N GLY A 181 7.14 -1.09 14.88
CA GLY A 181 7.32 0.06 15.79
C GLY A 181 7.46 1.38 15.03
N ILE A 182 7.77 1.31 13.73
CA ILE A 182 7.66 2.40 12.76
C ILE A 182 6.41 2.15 11.90
N PRO A 183 5.59 3.18 11.60
CA PRO A 183 4.54 3.07 10.58
C PRO A 183 5.14 2.64 9.24
N ALA A 184 4.81 1.44 8.76
CA ALA A 184 5.49 0.82 7.64
C ALA A 184 4.51 0.16 6.66
N VAL A 185 4.69 0.38 5.36
CA VAL A 185 3.90 -0.27 4.31
C VAL A 185 4.76 -0.68 3.11
N ILE A 186 4.35 -1.76 2.43
CA ILE A 186 4.75 -2.04 1.04
C ILE A 186 3.60 -1.58 0.16
N ALA A 187 3.88 -0.72 -0.81
CA ALA A 187 2.92 -0.19 -1.76
C ALA A 187 3.15 -0.81 -3.13
N GLU A 188 2.22 -1.66 -3.55
CA GLU A 188 2.14 -2.21 -4.91
C GLU A 188 1.17 -1.35 -5.72
N ALA A 189 1.68 -0.43 -6.54
CA ALA A 189 0.85 0.59 -7.18
C ALA A 189 0.07 0.08 -8.40
N SER A 190 0.68 -0.81 -9.17
CA SER A 190 0.19 -1.33 -10.45
C SER A 190 0.80 -2.71 -10.73
N PHE A 191 0.33 -3.39 -11.78
CA PHE A 191 0.80 -4.73 -12.17
C PHE A 191 1.63 -4.69 -13.46
N PHE A 192 2.93 -4.99 -13.39
CA PHE A 192 3.80 -5.00 -14.58
C PHE A 192 3.51 -6.19 -15.52
N THR A 193 2.76 -7.20 -15.07
CA THR A 193 2.25 -8.28 -15.94
C THR A 193 1.09 -7.85 -16.84
N ASN A 194 0.51 -6.67 -16.60
CA ASN A 194 -0.52 -6.08 -17.44
C ASN A 194 0.13 -5.20 -18.52
N ALA A 195 0.03 -5.58 -19.79
CA ALA A 195 0.81 -4.95 -20.86
C ALA A 195 0.57 -3.43 -21.04
N PRO A 196 -0.69 -2.92 -21.04
CA PRO A 196 -0.95 -1.49 -20.97
C PRO A 196 -0.32 -0.77 -19.76
N GLU A 197 -0.22 -1.44 -18.62
CA GLU A 197 0.40 -0.86 -17.43
C GLU A 197 1.91 -0.89 -17.50
N GLU A 198 2.53 -1.99 -17.96
CA GLU A 198 3.98 -2.04 -18.20
C GLU A 198 4.43 -0.90 -19.12
N ALA A 199 3.65 -0.61 -20.17
CA ALA A 199 3.90 0.53 -21.05
C ALA A 199 3.88 1.88 -20.31
N ARG A 200 2.93 2.08 -19.39
CA ARG A 200 2.86 3.29 -18.56
C ARG A 200 3.96 3.34 -17.51
N LEU A 201 4.34 2.21 -16.92
CA LEU A 201 5.36 2.13 -15.88
C LEU A 201 6.76 2.47 -16.41
N LYS A 202 6.95 2.43 -17.73
CA LYS A 202 8.13 2.92 -18.46
C LYS A 202 8.14 4.42 -18.70
N ASP A 203 6.99 5.09 -18.58
CA ASP A 203 6.86 6.52 -18.82
C ASP A 203 7.33 7.31 -17.58
N PRO A 204 8.39 8.14 -17.68
CA PRO A 204 8.85 8.97 -16.57
C PRO A 204 7.77 9.92 -16.04
N ALA A 205 6.85 10.39 -16.88
CA ALA A 205 5.75 11.25 -16.44
C ALA A 205 4.77 10.48 -15.55
N TYR A 206 4.50 9.21 -15.86
CA TYR A 206 3.67 8.35 -15.03
C TYR A 206 4.36 8.03 -13.69
N ASN A 207 5.67 7.72 -13.70
CA ASN A 207 6.43 7.50 -12.46
C ASN A 207 6.45 8.75 -11.57
N HIS A 208 6.52 9.94 -12.17
CA HIS A 208 6.39 11.20 -11.44
C HIS A 208 4.99 11.40 -10.83
N GLN A 209 3.92 11.06 -11.56
CA GLN A 209 2.55 11.12 -11.03
C GLN A 209 2.34 10.16 -9.85
N GLU A 210 2.92 8.96 -9.90
CA GLU A 210 2.90 8.04 -8.77
C GLU A 210 3.62 8.62 -7.56
N ALA A 211 4.80 9.22 -7.77
CA ALA A 211 5.51 9.91 -6.71
C ALA A 211 4.67 11.05 -6.09
N LEU A 212 3.98 11.86 -6.90
CA LEU A 212 3.04 12.89 -6.40
C LEU A 212 1.90 12.29 -5.57
N ALA A 213 1.37 11.12 -5.96
CA ALA A 213 0.37 10.41 -5.18
C ALA A 213 0.92 9.99 -3.80
N LEU A 214 2.14 9.45 -3.75
CA LEU A 214 2.79 9.04 -2.51
C LEU A 214 3.12 10.24 -1.61
N VAL A 215 3.51 11.39 -2.17
CA VAL A 215 3.65 12.65 -1.42
C VAL A 215 2.33 13.06 -0.78
N ALA A 216 1.23 13.06 -1.54
CA ALA A 216 -0.10 13.41 -1.02
C ALA A 216 -0.54 12.45 0.11
N ALA A 217 -0.23 11.16 -0.01
CA ALA A 217 -0.49 10.18 1.03
C ALA A 217 0.29 10.48 2.33
N LEU A 218 1.57 10.80 2.20
CA LEU A 218 2.44 11.12 3.34
C LEU A 218 2.02 12.44 4.01
N GLU A 219 1.69 13.48 3.24
CA GLU A 219 1.15 14.74 3.78
C GLU A 219 -0.16 14.49 4.55
N ALA A 220 -1.06 13.66 4.01
CA ALA A 220 -2.31 13.30 4.67
C ALA A 220 -2.10 12.43 5.93
N PHE A 221 -1.03 11.63 5.97
CA PHE A 221 -0.66 10.82 7.13
C PHE A 221 -0.06 11.69 8.24
N PHE A 222 0.96 12.49 7.93
CA PHE A 222 1.62 13.38 8.90
C PHE A 222 0.77 14.58 9.32
N GLY A 223 -0.29 14.91 8.57
CA GLY A 223 -1.29 15.91 8.96
C GLY A 223 -2.27 15.44 10.04
N LYS A 224 -2.15 14.20 10.55
CA LYS A 224 -2.98 13.64 11.63
C LYS A 224 -2.14 13.32 12.86
N GLU A 225 -2.82 13.20 14.00
CA GLU A 225 -2.20 12.72 15.24
C GLU A 225 -1.58 11.32 15.07
N PRO A 226 -0.37 11.09 15.62
CA PRO A 226 0.28 9.79 15.60
C PRO A 226 -0.64 8.69 16.13
N GLN A 227 -0.77 7.62 15.36
CA GLN A 227 -1.54 6.45 15.75
C GLN A 227 -0.65 5.43 16.45
N LYS A 228 -1.25 4.56 17.27
CA LYS A 228 -0.51 3.58 18.07
C LYS A 228 -0.09 2.36 17.25
N ILE A 229 1.04 1.79 17.65
CA ILE A 229 1.48 0.43 17.30
C ILE A 229 1.62 -0.32 18.62
N LEU A 230 0.81 -1.35 18.82
CA LEU A 230 0.86 -2.21 20.01
C LEU A 230 1.97 -3.26 19.86
N PRO A 231 2.46 -3.87 20.95
CA PRO A 231 3.38 -5.01 20.85
C PRO A 231 2.81 -6.12 19.96
N LYS A 232 3.67 -6.77 19.18
CA LYS A 232 3.27 -7.84 18.26
C LYS A 232 2.56 -8.98 18.99
N ASN A 233 1.51 -9.52 18.39
CA ASN A 233 0.77 -10.68 18.89
C ASN A 233 0.21 -10.47 20.31
N SER A 234 -0.09 -9.22 20.66
CA SER A 234 -0.62 -8.87 21.98
C SER A 234 -2.13 -9.07 22.10
N LEU A 235 -2.85 -9.07 20.97
CA LEU A 235 -4.30 -9.21 20.94
C LEU A 235 -4.75 -10.56 20.40
N HIS A 236 -4.03 -11.11 19.42
CA HIS A 236 -4.50 -12.23 18.62
C HIS A 236 -3.40 -13.25 18.31
N THR A 237 -3.82 -14.48 18.05
CA THR A 237 -3.00 -15.51 17.41
C THR A 237 -3.88 -16.26 16.42
N LEU A 238 -3.45 -16.33 15.17
CA LEU A 238 -4.15 -17.03 14.08
C LEU A 238 -3.20 -18.05 13.47
N PRO A 239 -3.68 -19.28 13.18
CA PRO A 239 -2.88 -20.23 12.45
C PRO A 239 -2.58 -19.70 11.04
N PRO A 240 -1.38 -19.98 10.48
CA PRO A 240 -1.05 -19.64 9.10
C PRO A 240 -2.08 -20.16 8.12
N PHE A 241 -2.43 -19.35 7.12
CA PHE A 241 -3.20 -19.82 5.97
C PHE A 241 -2.24 -19.99 4.78
N LYS A 242 -1.95 -21.22 4.40
CA LYS A 242 -1.04 -21.51 3.28
C LYS A 242 -1.64 -20.93 2.00
N ALA A 243 -0.95 -19.97 1.39
CA ALA A 243 -1.24 -19.40 0.07
C ALA A 243 -0.20 -19.84 -0.96
N ALA A 244 -0.48 -19.62 -2.24
CA ALA A 244 0.47 -19.84 -3.31
C ALA A 244 1.63 -18.85 -3.21
N VAL A 245 2.86 -19.32 -3.40
CA VAL A 245 4.09 -18.50 -3.33
C VAL A 245 4.76 -18.40 -4.69
N GLU A 246 5.32 -17.23 -4.99
CA GLU A 246 6.22 -17.00 -6.14
C GLU A 246 5.72 -17.66 -7.44
N ALA A 247 6.44 -18.65 -7.97
CA ALA A 247 6.10 -19.35 -9.21
C ALA A 247 4.71 -20.02 -9.18
N GLU A 248 4.21 -20.45 -8.02
CA GLU A 248 2.86 -21.02 -7.89
C GLU A 248 1.77 -19.98 -8.23
N ARG A 249 2.02 -18.70 -7.97
CA ARG A 249 1.11 -17.59 -8.30
C ARG A 249 1.04 -17.30 -9.80
N MET A 250 1.95 -17.89 -10.59
CA MET A 250 2.01 -17.75 -12.05
C MET A 250 1.38 -18.94 -12.80
N GLY A 251 0.95 -19.98 -12.07
CA GLY A 251 0.40 -21.21 -12.65
C GLY A 251 -1.03 -21.12 -13.17
N ALA A 252 -1.47 -22.15 -13.92
CA ALA A 252 -2.82 -22.21 -14.49
C ALA A 252 -3.93 -22.18 -13.41
N THR A 253 -3.69 -22.80 -12.26
CA THR A 253 -4.61 -22.76 -11.10
C THR A 253 -4.76 -21.34 -10.55
N ALA A 254 -3.70 -20.52 -10.59
CA ALA A 254 -3.75 -19.15 -10.09
C ALA A 254 -4.73 -18.30 -10.91
N LYS A 255 -4.79 -18.49 -12.23
CA LYS A 255 -5.71 -17.77 -13.15
C LYS A 255 -7.19 -18.02 -12.86
N ARG A 256 -7.53 -19.12 -12.18
CA ARG A 256 -8.92 -19.52 -11.91
C ARG A 256 -9.55 -18.84 -10.69
N TRP A 257 -8.81 -18.01 -9.98
CA TRP A 257 -9.25 -17.39 -8.72
C TRP A 257 -10.64 -16.72 -8.80
N LYS A 258 -10.92 -15.96 -9.87
CA LYS A 258 -12.24 -15.33 -10.12
C LYS A 258 -13.35 -16.36 -10.40
N GLN A 259 -13.05 -17.34 -11.25
CA GLN A 259 -14.00 -18.40 -11.61
C GLN A 259 -14.37 -19.25 -10.40
N ASP A 260 -13.38 -19.62 -9.59
CA ASP A 260 -13.58 -20.40 -8.38
C ASP A 260 -14.45 -19.64 -7.36
N TYR A 261 -14.20 -18.33 -7.20
CA TYR A 261 -15.06 -17.48 -6.37
C TYR A 261 -16.52 -17.48 -6.86
N GLN A 262 -16.75 -17.30 -8.16
CA GLN A 262 -18.09 -17.26 -8.76
C GLN A 262 -18.82 -18.61 -8.62
N GLN A 263 -18.13 -19.73 -8.87
CA GLN A 263 -18.68 -21.07 -8.70
C GLN A 263 -18.99 -21.36 -7.22
N GLY A 264 -18.11 -20.92 -6.31
CA GLY A 264 -18.34 -21.00 -4.87
C GLY A 264 -19.60 -20.26 -4.44
N LEU A 265 -19.82 -19.04 -4.96
CA LEU A 265 -21.05 -18.27 -4.72
C LEU A 265 -22.30 -19.00 -5.21
N ALA A 266 -22.24 -19.66 -6.37
CA ALA A 266 -23.36 -20.42 -6.91
C ALA A 266 -23.72 -21.62 -6.01
N LEU A 267 -22.72 -22.42 -5.62
CA LEU A 267 -22.90 -23.61 -4.78
C LEU A 267 -23.31 -23.27 -3.34
N MET A 268 -22.82 -22.14 -2.80
CA MET A 268 -23.15 -21.68 -1.45
C MET A 268 -24.65 -21.36 -1.25
N LYS A 269 -25.41 -21.20 -2.34
CA LYS A 269 -26.87 -21.03 -2.30
C LYS A 269 -27.59 -22.33 -1.92
N SER A 270 -26.99 -23.48 -2.17
CA SER A 270 -27.57 -24.77 -1.80
C SER A 270 -27.54 -25.00 -0.29
N LYS A 271 -28.53 -25.75 0.20
CA LYS A 271 -28.63 -26.19 1.59
C LYS A 271 -27.97 -27.55 1.83
N ASP A 272 -27.67 -28.30 0.78
CA ASP A 272 -27.04 -29.61 0.91
C ASP A 272 -25.56 -29.50 1.33
N ALA A 273 -25.11 -30.45 2.15
CA ALA A 273 -23.78 -30.41 2.74
C ALA A 273 -22.65 -30.59 1.70
N ALA A 274 -22.88 -31.36 0.63
CA ALA A 274 -21.88 -31.62 -0.40
C ALA A 274 -21.57 -30.35 -1.20
N SER A 275 -22.59 -29.63 -1.66
CA SER A 275 -22.45 -28.34 -2.34
C SER A 275 -21.80 -27.30 -1.43
N GLN A 276 -22.14 -27.27 -0.14
CA GLN A 276 -21.52 -26.35 0.81
C GLN A 276 -20.03 -26.66 1.05
N GLN A 277 -19.66 -27.94 1.14
CA GLN A 277 -18.27 -28.34 1.21
C GLN A 277 -17.51 -27.99 -0.08
N GLN A 278 -18.09 -28.23 -1.25
CA GLN A 278 -17.48 -27.86 -2.52
C GLN A 278 -17.32 -26.33 -2.64
N ALA A 279 -18.31 -25.55 -2.21
CA ALA A 279 -18.19 -24.08 -2.15
C ALA A 279 -17.03 -23.65 -1.24
N TYR A 280 -16.87 -24.31 -0.08
CA TYR A 280 -15.76 -24.03 0.84
C TYR A 280 -14.39 -24.29 0.18
N GLU A 281 -14.24 -25.40 -0.54
CA GLU A 281 -13.00 -25.72 -1.26
C GLU A 281 -12.72 -24.73 -2.39
N LEU A 282 -13.75 -24.29 -3.11
CA LEU A 282 -13.60 -23.28 -4.17
C LEU A 282 -13.16 -21.92 -3.62
N PHE A 283 -13.77 -21.44 -2.54
CA PHE A 283 -13.31 -20.21 -1.88
C PHE A 283 -11.89 -20.37 -1.34
N SER A 284 -11.56 -21.55 -0.80
CA SER A 284 -10.21 -21.86 -0.31
C SER A 284 -9.20 -21.83 -1.45
N ARG A 285 -9.51 -22.43 -2.61
CA ARG A 285 -8.63 -22.38 -3.79
C ARG A 285 -8.49 -20.96 -4.33
N SER A 286 -9.59 -20.21 -4.43
CA SER A 286 -9.58 -18.82 -4.89
C SER A 286 -8.62 -17.95 -4.08
N VAL A 287 -8.73 -17.96 -2.74
CA VAL A 287 -7.87 -17.16 -1.87
C VAL A 287 -6.45 -17.73 -1.73
N ARG A 288 -6.23 -19.03 -1.96
CA ARG A 288 -4.86 -19.57 -2.09
C ARG A 288 -4.17 -19.09 -3.36
N SER A 289 -4.91 -19.08 -4.47
CA SER A 289 -4.42 -18.68 -5.79
C SER A 289 -4.03 -17.20 -5.86
N PHE A 290 -4.84 -16.33 -5.24
CA PHE A 290 -4.59 -14.89 -5.23
C PHE A 290 -4.98 -14.28 -3.86
N PRO A 291 -4.14 -14.48 -2.83
CA PRO A 291 -4.44 -14.14 -1.43
C PRO A 291 -4.60 -12.65 -1.14
N ASP A 292 -4.04 -11.82 -2.00
CA ASP A 292 -4.04 -10.36 -1.98
C ASP A 292 -5.02 -9.76 -3.02
N SER A 293 -5.84 -10.60 -3.66
CA SER A 293 -6.92 -10.12 -4.53
C SER A 293 -8.00 -9.37 -3.76
N TYR A 294 -8.72 -8.49 -4.44
CA TYR A 294 -9.87 -7.79 -3.88
C TYR A 294 -11.05 -8.70 -3.49
N LEU A 295 -11.01 -9.99 -3.87
CA LEU A 295 -11.99 -11.01 -3.47
C LEU A 295 -11.56 -11.82 -2.24
N ALA A 296 -10.28 -11.79 -1.85
CA ALA A 296 -9.72 -12.63 -0.79
C ALA A 296 -10.46 -12.47 0.56
N ALA A 297 -10.74 -11.23 0.96
CA ALA A 297 -11.51 -10.95 2.16
C ALA A 297 -12.92 -11.56 2.11
N ALA A 298 -13.57 -11.52 0.95
CA ALA A 298 -14.89 -12.13 0.75
C ALA A 298 -14.81 -13.66 0.80
N CYS A 299 -13.79 -14.28 0.19
CA CYS A 299 -13.53 -15.72 0.32
C CYS A 299 -13.46 -16.15 1.79
N HIS A 300 -12.67 -15.45 2.61
CA HIS A 300 -12.59 -15.76 4.04
C HIS A 300 -13.95 -15.60 4.76
N ARG A 301 -14.72 -14.54 4.48
CA ARG A 301 -16.07 -14.37 5.06
C ARG A 301 -17.05 -15.48 4.65
N HIS A 302 -17.01 -15.91 3.38
CA HIS A 302 -17.82 -17.02 2.90
C HIS A 302 -17.41 -18.35 3.53
N ARG A 303 -16.09 -18.60 3.64
CA ARG A 303 -15.55 -19.77 4.35
C ARG A 303 -15.98 -19.81 5.81
N ALA A 304 -15.93 -18.68 6.52
CA ALA A 304 -16.41 -18.59 7.90
C ALA A 304 -17.90 -18.95 8.00
N THR A 305 -18.72 -18.43 7.07
CA THR A 305 -20.16 -18.73 7.01
C THR A 305 -20.42 -20.22 6.76
N LEU A 306 -19.69 -20.83 5.82
CA LEU A 306 -19.82 -22.25 5.48
C LEU A 306 -19.35 -23.15 6.62
N LEU A 307 -18.23 -22.83 7.27
CA LEU A 307 -17.77 -23.56 8.46
C LEU A 307 -18.83 -23.59 9.56
N LYS A 308 -19.51 -22.46 9.81
CA LYS A 308 -20.62 -22.43 10.77
C LYS A 308 -21.77 -23.35 10.36
N ARG A 309 -22.14 -23.39 9.08
CA ARG A 309 -23.20 -24.28 8.55
C ARG A 309 -22.81 -25.75 8.62
N LEU A 310 -21.52 -26.06 8.46
CA LEU A 310 -20.94 -27.40 8.50
C LEU A 310 -20.60 -27.87 9.94
N GLY A 311 -21.09 -27.18 10.98
CA GLY A 311 -20.90 -27.59 12.37
C GLY A 311 -19.51 -27.30 12.94
N LYS A 312 -18.75 -26.37 12.34
CA LYS A 312 -17.38 -25.99 12.72
C LYS A 312 -17.27 -24.53 13.23
N PRO A 313 -17.92 -24.19 14.36
CA PRO A 313 -18.03 -22.81 14.82
C PRO A 313 -16.72 -22.19 15.32
N ALA A 314 -15.79 -23.00 15.84
CA ALA A 314 -14.49 -22.51 16.30
C ALA A 314 -13.62 -22.06 15.11
N GLU A 315 -13.54 -22.89 14.07
CA GLU A 315 -12.85 -22.57 12.81
C GLU A 315 -13.51 -21.39 12.11
N ALA A 316 -14.85 -21.31 12.14
CA ALA A 316 -15.58 -20.17 11.60
C ALA A 316 -15.18 -18.85 12.28
N LYS A 317 -15.01 -18.85 13.60
CA LYS A 317 -14.57 -17.65 14.36
C LYS A 317 -13.13 -17.26 13.98
N GLN A 318 -12.23 -18.24 13.87
CA GLN A 318 -10.84 -17.99 13.43
C GLN A 318 -10.80 -17.40 12.02
N GLU A 319 -11.60 -17.96 11.10
CA GLU A 319 -11.68 -17.50 9.71
C GLU A 319 -12.27 -16.09 9.60
N ALA A 320 -13.30 -15.78 10.39
CA ALA A 320 -13.86 -14.44 10.47
C ALA A 320 -12.87 -13.41 11.04
N LEU A 321 -12.11 -13.81 12.07
CA LEU A 321 -11.05 -12.96 12.63
C LEU A 321 -9.94 -12.72 11.60
N ARG A 322 -9.56 -13.73 10.81
CA ARG A 322 -8.61 -13.57 9.69
C ARG A 322 -9.11 -12.55 8.68
N ALA A 323 -10.37 -12.66 8.25
CA ALA A 323 -10.96 -11.71 7.30
C ALA A 323 -10.93 -10.26 7.84
N LYS A 324 -11.14 -10.08 9.15
CA LYS A 324 -11.17 -8.77 9.80
C LYS A 324 -9.78 -8.17 10.00
N GLU A 325 -8.85 -8.97 10.52
CA GLU A 325 -7.55 -8.46 10.95
C GLU A 325 -6.50 -8.44 9.84
N PHE A 326 -6.68 -9.24 8.78
CA PHE A 326 -5.73 -9.28 7.66
C PHE A 326 -6.23 -8.56 6.42
N TYR A 327 -7.48 -8.09 6.37
CA TYR A 327 -8.01 -7.33 5.24
C TYR A 327 -8.79 -6.12 5.73
N VAL A 328 -8.30 -4.93 5.41
CA VAL A 328 -8.89 -3.67 5.83
C VAL A 328 -9.69 -3.04 4.70
N GLU A 329 -10.91 -2.62 5.00
CA GLU A 329 -11.72 -1.87 4.05
C GLU A 329 -11.24 -0.40 3.95
N LEU A 330 -11.19 0.12 2.72
CA LEU A 330 -10.73 1.49 2.43
C LEU A 330 -11.65 2.59 2.97
N ARG A 331 -12.89 2.26 3.35
CA ARG A 331 -13.94 3.23 3.73
C ARG A 331 -13.45 4.31 4.69
#